data_AF-A0A329ZTT2-F1
#
_entry.id   AF-A0A329ZTT2-F1
#
_cell.length_a   1.000
_cell.length_b   1.000
_cell.length_c   1.000
_cell.angle_alpha   90.00
_cell.angle_beta   90.00
_cell.angle_gamma   90.00
#
_symmetry.space_group_name_H-M   'P 1'
#
loop_
_entity.id
_entity.type
_entity.pdbx_description
1 polymer ?
#
loop_
_entity_poly.entity_id
_entity_poly.type
_entity_poly.pdbx_seq_one_letter_code
_entity_poly.pdbx_strand_id
1 'polypeptide(L)'
;MEKKEKALLESTKDSKENKEIISSAFLCPVLEDNELKCPHNGVVKLKSKKGKSFTSKDIPMILESDLINSSIVGCTNNIAGVPTPCSLVSVILPSARALKKYNDDYPIMQDLCVSGVLSYKGFPI
;
A
#
# COMPACT_ATOMS: atom_id res chain seq x y z
N MET A 1 45.20 9.06 18.94
CA MET A 1 43.92 9.44 18.29
C MET A 1 43.14 8.23 17.76
N GLU A 2 43.71 7.02 17.70
CA GLU A 2 43.03 5.83 17.15
C GLU A 2 42.01 5.13 18.08
N LYS A 3 42.03 5.39 19.40
CA LYS A 3 41.09 4.74 20.33
C LYS A 3 39.69 5.37 20.39
N LYS A 4 39.53 6.62 19.92
CA LYS A 4 38.21 7.30 19.89
C LYS A 4 37.44 7.02 18.60
N GLU A 5 38.12 6.61 17.53
CA GLU A 5 37.49 6.37 16.22
C GLU A 5 36.80 4.99 16.14
N LYS A 6 37.35 3.98 16.82
CA LYS A 6 36.68 2.65 16.93
C LYS A 6 35.40 2.69 17.76
N ALA A 7 35.33 3.52 18.81
CA ALA A 7 34.14 3.66 19.64
C ALA A 7 32.97 4.34 18.91
N LEU A 8 33.25 5.21 17.93
CA LEU A 8 32.20 5.84 17.13
C LEU A 8 31.62 4.87 16.09
N LEU A 9 32.47 4.03 15.46
CA LEU A 9 32.01 3.03 14.48
C LEU A 9 31.24 1.86 15.11
N GLU A 10 31.52 1.48 16.36
CA GLU A 10 30.80 0.40 17.04
C GLU A 10 29.40 0.82 17.53
N SER A 11 29.12 2.13 17.61
CA SER A 11 27.82 2.66 18.05
C SER A 11 26.72 2.69 16.97
N THR A 12 27.00 2.24 15.74
CA THR A 12 26.02 2.25 14.63
C THR A 12 25.51 0.88 14.20
N LYS A 13 25.90 -0.21 14.89
CA LYS A 13 25.61 -1.58 14.43
C LYS A 13 24.48 -2.33 15.14
N ASP A 14 23.79 -1.71 16.09
CA ASP A 14 22.68 -2.36 16.82
C ASP A 14 21.46 -1.44 17.03
N SER A 15 21.13 -0.60 16.05
CA SER A 15 19.71 -0.23 15.88
C SER A 15 19.00 -1.39 15.19
N LYS A 16 18.84 -2.51 15.93
CA LYS A 16 17.71 -3.41 15.71
C LYS A 16 16.48 -2.56 15.99
N GLU A 17 15.98 -1.96 14.93
CA GLU A 17 14.65 -1.39 14.84
C GLU A 17 13.73 -2.48 15.38
N ASN A 18 13.28 -2.31 16.63
CA ASN A 18 12.21 -3.11 17.21
C ASN A 18 10.93 -2.68 16.50
N LYS A 19 10.87 -2.98 15.20
CA LYS A 19 9.68 -2.84 14.40
C LYS A 19 8.81 -3.97 14.90
N GLU A 20 7.94 -3.66 15.87
CA GLU A 20 6.93 -4.60 16.32
C GLU A 20 6.26 -5.18 15.06
N ILE A 21 6.55 -6.45 14.79
CA ILE A 21 5.96 -7.16 13.67
C ILE A 21 4.54 -7.42 14.12
N ILE A 22 3.65 -6.47 13.83
CA ILE A 22 2.22 -6.67 13.98
C ILE A 22 1.89 -7.87 13.10
N SER A 23 1.38 -8.94 13.73
CA SER A 23 1.02 -10.16 13.02
C SER A 23 0.00 -9.82 11.93
N SER A 24 0.38 -10.05 10.67
CA SER A 24 -0.52 -9.89 9.52
C SER A 24 -1.43 -11.10 9.30
N ALA A 25 -1.37 -12.12 10.18
CA ALA A 25 -2.10 -13.37 10.02
C ALA A 25 -3.63 -13.21 10.03
N PHE A 26 -4.14 -12.10 10.58
CA PHE A 26 -5.57 -11.78 10.62
C PHE A 26 -6.02 -10.81 9.51
N LEU A 27 -5.09 -10.30 8.70
CA LEU A 27 -5.38 -9.33 7.66
C LEU A 27 -5.79 -10.04 6.37
N CYS A 28 -6.85 -9.53 5.74
CA CYS A 28 -7.30 -10.02 4.44
C CYS A 28 -6.59 -9.26 3.31
N PRO A 29 -6.09 -9.95 2.27
CA PRO A 29 -5.60 -9.28 1.08
C PRO A 29 -6.75 -8.67 0.29
N VAL A 30 -6.47 -7.59 -0.43
CA VAL A 30 -7.41 -6.98 -1.39
C VAL A 30 -7.59 -7.93 -2.57
N LEU A 31 -8.84 -8.21 -2.92
CA LEU A 31 -9.27 -8.99 -4.08
C LEU A 31 -9.84 -8.08 -5.18
N GLU A 32 -9.89 -8.57 -6.42
CA GLU A 32 -10.44 -7.82 -7.57
C GLU A 32 -11.91 -7.38 -7.39
N ASP A 33 -12.69 -8.08 -6.57
CA ASP A 33 -14.10 -7.79 -6.29
C ASP A 33 -14.31 -6.83 -5.12
N ASN A 34 -13.23 -6.44 -4.42
CA ASN A 34 -13.32 -5.47 -3.34
C ASN A 34 -13.55 -4.05 -3.87
N GLU A 35 -14.01 -3.18 -3.00
CA GLU A 35 -14.23 -1.77 -3.31
C GLU A 35 -13.34 -0.90 -2.42
N LEU A 36 -12.32 -0.28 -3.01
CA LEU A 36 -11.50 0.74 -2.35
C LEU A 36 -11.95 2.13 -2.82
N LYS A 37 -12.02 3.09 -1.90
CA LYS A 37 -12.66 4.39 -2.12
C LYS A 37 -11.87 5.52 -1.49
N CYS A 38 -11.55 6.55 -2.29
CA CYS A 38 -11.09 7.79 -1.70
C CYS A 38 -12.22 8.47 -0.89
N PRO A 39 -11.90 9.37 0.06
CA PRO A 39 -12.88 10.12 0.86
C PRO A 39 -13.93 10.91 0.08
N HIS A 40 -13.73 11.08 -1.22
CA HIS A 40 -14.62 11.80 -2.14
C HIS A 40 -15.43 10.84 -3.03
N ASN A 41 -15.71 9.63 -2.54
CA ASN A 41 -16.47 8.57 -3.22
C ASN A 41 -15.86 8.04 -4.53
N GLY A 42 -14.61 8.39 -4.84
CA GLY A 42 -13.92 7.87 -6.02
C GLY A 42 -13.52 6.41 -5.82
N VAL A 43 -13.96 5.52 -6.71
CA VAL A 43 -13.71 4.08 -6.64
C VAL A 43 -12.45 3.72 -7.42
N VAL A 44 -11.54 2.97 -6.77
CA VAL A 44 -10.33 2.44 -7.41
C VAL A 44 -10.68 1.29 -8.34
N LYS A 45 -10.14 1.28 -9.56
CA LYS A 45 -10.29 0.18 -10.51
C LYS A 45 -9.31 -0.95 -10.20
N LEU A 46 -9.74 -1.93 -9.42
CA LEU A 46 -8.95 -3.11 -9.11
C LEU A 46 -8.87 -4.04 -10.33
N LYS A 47 -7.65 -4.39 -10.71
CA LYS A 47 -7.38 -5.35 -11.79
C LYS A 47 -6.00 -5.99 -11.60
N SER A 48 -6.02 -7.27 -11.26
CA SER A 48 -4.85 -8.11 -11.06
C SER A 48 -4.16 -8.45 -12.39
N LYS A 49 -2.85 -8.26 -12.45
CA LYS A 49 -1.98 -8.73 -13.53
C LYS A 49 -1.07 -9.82 -13.00
N LYS A 50 -0.32 -9.52 -11.93
CA LYS A 50 0.62 -10.46 -11.32
C LYS A 50 -0.05 -11.35 -10.26
N GLY A 51 -1.17 -10.94 -9.67
CA GLY A 51 -1.87 -11.74 -8.67
C GLY A 51 -2.82 -12.82 -9.22
N LYS A 52 -2.97 -12.97 -10.54
CA LYS A 52 -3.94 -13.89 -11.18
C LYS A 52 -3.84 -15.35 -10.73
N SER A 53 -2.64 -15.81 -10.41
CA SER A 53 -2.40 -17.20 -9.97
C SER A 53 -2.67 -17.42 -8.48
N PHE A 54 -2.95 -16.36 -7.73
CA PHE A 54 -3.22 -16.44 -6.29
C PHE A 54 -4.61 -15.88 -6.01
N THR A 55 -5.54 -16.79 -5.80
CA THR A 55 -6.96 -16.49 -5.69
C THR A 55 -7.50 -16.86 -4.32
N SER A 56 -8.57 -16.17 -3.92
CA SER A 56 -9.44 -16.58 -2.83
C SER A 56 -10.83 -16.72 -3.41
N LYS A 57 -11.45 -17.91 -3.30
CA LYS A 57 -12.74 -18.23 -3.94
C LYS A 57 -12.76 -17.88 -5.44
N ASP A 58 -11.68 -18.22 -6.15
CA ASP A 58 -11.47 -17.94 -7.58
C ASP A 58 -11.37 -16.44 -7.95
N ILE A 59 -11.24 -15.55 -6.97
CA ILE A 59 -11.04 -14.12 -7.18
C ILE A 59 -9.55 -13.76 -6.98
N PRO A 60 -8.88 -13.17 -7.98
CA PRO A 60 -7.47 -12.80 -7.88
C PRO A 60 -7.19 -11.76 -6.80
N MET A 61 -6.05 -11.91 -6.13
CA MET A 61 -5.52 -10.88 -5.24
C MET A 61 -4.92 -9.71 -6.04
N ILE A 62 -4.97 -8.52 -5.44
CA ILE A 62 -4.32 -7.31 -5.91
C ILE A 62 -2.94 -7.21 -5.28
N LEU A 63 -1.91 -7.15 -6.14
CA LEU A 63 -0.54 -6.89 -5.72
C LEU A 63 -0.20 -5.41 -5.85
N GLU A 64 0.92 -4.98 -5.26
CA GLU A 64 1.36 -3.59 -5.26
C GLU A 64 1.49 -3.03 -6.68
N SER A 65 2.07 -3.79 -7.62
CA SER A 65 2.19 -3.34 -9.01
C SER A 65 0.85 -3.29 -9.77
N ASP A 66 -0.17 -3.98 -9.27
CA ASP A 66 -1.54 -3.93 -9.80
C ASP A 66 -2.28 -2.69 -9.29
N LEU A 67 -2.03 -2.28 -8.04
CA LEU A 67 -2.69 -1.15 -7.40
C LEU A 67 -2.02 0.20 -7.71
N ILE A 68 -0.70 0.26 -7.81
CA ILE A 68 0.02 1.50 -8.16
C ILE A 68 -0.39 1.98 -9.55
N ASN A 69 -0.68 3.28 -9.68
CA ASN A 69 -1.24 3.89 -10.89
C ASN A 69 -2.63 3.36 -11.30
N SER A 70 -3.31 2.58 -10.46
CA SER A 70 -4.70 2.23 -10.70
C SER A 70 -5.57 3.48 -10.74
N SER A 71 -6.49 3.54 -11.71
CA SER A 71 -7.39 4.67 -11.91
C SER A 71 -8.44 4.74 -10.81
N ILE A 72 -8.75 5.95 -10.38
CA ILE A 72 -9.84 6.26 -9.45
C ILE A 72 -10.93 6.96 -10.24
N VAL A 73 -12.14 6.41 -10.24
CA VAL A 73 -13.28 6.93 -11.03
C VAL A 73 -14.39 7.45 -10.13
N GLY A 74 -15.14 8.46 -10.58
CA GLY A 74 -16.28 8.99 -9.83
C GLY A 74 -15.91 9.85 -8.61
N CYS A 75 -14.65 10.26 -8.49
CA CYS A 75 -14.21 11.17 -7.43
C CYS A 75 -14.85 12.55 -7.60
N THR A 76 -15.51 13.06 -6.56
CA THR A 76 -16.19 14.38 -6.57
C THR A 76 -15.39 15.48 -5.87
N ASN A 77 -14.08 15.26 -5.65
CA ASN A 77 -13.23 16.25 -4.99
C ASN A 77 -13.18 17.55 -5.78
N ASN A 78 -13.29 18.67 -5.07
CA ASN A 78 -13.15 20.01 -5.62
C ASN A 78 -12.47 20.92 -4.61
N ILE A 79 -11.73 21.91 -5.11
CA ILE A 79 -11.06 22.92 -4.28
C ILE A 79 -11.63 24.26 -4.72
N ALA A 80 -12.32 24.96 -3.81
CA ALA A 80 -12.98 26.24 -4.09
C ALA A 80 -13.87 26.20 -5.37
N GLY A 81 -14.62 25.11 -5.57
CA GLY A 81 -15.48 24.93 -6.73
C GLY A 81 -14.78 24.46 -8.01
N VAL A 82 -13.46 24.29 -8.01
CA VAL A 82 -12.70 23.75 -9.16
C VAL A 82 -12.57 22.23 -9.02
N PRO A 83 -13.09 21.42 -9.96
CA PRO A 83 -12.95 19.97 -9.93
C PRO A 83 -11.47 19.54 -9.84
N THR A 84 -11.14 18.80 -8.79
CA THR A 84 -9.76 18.37 -8.50
C THR A 84 -9.74 16.89 -8.09
N PRO A 85 -10.13 15.97 -9.00
CA PRO A 85 -10.33 14.56 -8.65
C PRO A 85 -9.03 13.86 -8.22
N CYS A 86 -9.16 12.93 -7.27
CA CYS A 86 -8.22 11.83 -7.07
C CYS A 86 -8.40 10.90 -8.27
N SER A 87 -7.43 10.89 -9.19
CA SER A 87 -7.56 10.22 -10.50
C SER A 87 -6.78 8.92 -10.57
N LEU A 88 -5.79 8.76 -9.67
CA LEU A 88 -4.94 7.57 -9.61
C LEU A 88 -4.36 7.37 -8.20
N VAL A 89 -4.09 6.11 -7.86
CA VAL A 89 -3.30 5.71 -6.70
C VAL A 89 -1.81 5.94 -7.01
N SER A 90 -1.09 6.61 -6.11
CA SER A 90 0.30 7.03 -6.36
C SER A 90 1.30 6.59 -5.31
N VAL A 91 0.86 6.30 -4.08
CA VAL A 91 1.74 5.90 -2.99
C VAL A 91 1.15 4.69 -2.30
N ILE A 92 1.99 3.67 -2.10
CA ILE A 92 1.67 2.49 -1.30
C ILE A 92 2.81 2.33 -0.29
N LEU A 93 2.53 2.64 0.97
CA LEU A 93 3.49 2.49 2.06
C LEU A 93 3.79 1.01 2.31
N PRO A 94 5.01 0.66 2.76
CA PRO A 94 5.34 -0.72 3.14
C PRO A 94 4.40 -1.31 4.19
N SER A 95 3.78 -0.48 5.04
CA SER A 95 2.82 -0.93 6.04
C SER A 95 1.55 -1.52 5.41
N ALA A 96 1.11 -1.08 4.22
CA ALA A 96 -0.08 -1.63 3.57
C ALA A 96 0.16 -2.97 2.85
N ARG A 97 1.39 -3.47 2.87
CA ARG A 97 1.82 -4.66 2.13
C ARG A 97 1.85 -5.88 3.05
N ALA A 98 1.60 -7.04 2.48
CA ALA A 98 1.90 -8.30 3.15
C ALA A 98 3.42 -8.46 3.35
N LEU A 99 3.82 -9.19 4.40
CA LEU A 99 5.22 -9.48 4.68
C LEU A 99 5.84 -10.44 3.65
N LYS A 100 5.02 -11.35 3.11
CA LYS A 100 5.44 -12.37 2.14
C LYS A 100 5.13 -11.89 0.72
N LYS A 101 6.10 -12.08 -0.18
CA LYS A 101 5.93 -11.84 -1.62
C LYS A 101 5.23 -13.01 -2.33
N TYR A 102 4.52 -12.64 -3.39
CA TYR A 102 3.82 -13.52 -4.31
C TYR A 102 4.12 -13.02 -5.73
N ASN A 103 4.65 -13.88 -6.62
CA ASN A 103 5.15 -13.48 -7.94
C ASN A 103 6.09 -12.26 -7.90
N ASP A 104 7.06 -12.30 -6.98
CA ASP A 104 8.05 -11.24 -6.73
C ASP A 104 7.48 -9.86 -6.36
N ASP A 105 6.20 -9.82 -5.99
CA ASP A 105 5.46 -8.61 -5.65
C ASP A 105 4.70 -8.78 -4.33
N TYR A 106 4.15 -7.70 -3.78
CA TYR A 106 3.50 -7.72 -2.47
C TYR A 106 1.98 -7.63 -2.57
N PRO A 107 1.22 -8.58 -1.99
CA PRO A 107 -0.20 -8.42 -1.77
C PRO A 107 -0.49 -7.17 -0.94
N ILE A 108 -1.57 -6.47 -1.26
CA ILE A 108 -2.05 -5.33 -0.48
C ILE A 108 -3.06 -5.81 0.56
N MET A 109 -2.93 -5.36 1.81
CA MET A 109 -3.81 -5.73 2.91
C MET A 109 -4.96 -4.72 3.04
N GLN A 110 -6.20 -5.23 3.03
CA GLN A 110 -7.43 -4.44 3.01
C GLN A 110 -7.51 -3.45 4.17
N ASP A 111 -7.35 -3.93 5.41
CA ASP A 111 -7.49 -3.08 6.61
C ASP A 111 -6.42 -2.01 6.73
N LEU A 112 -5.31 -2.15 6.00
CA LEU A 112 -4.18 -1.23 6.04
C LEU A 112 -4.23 -0.21 4.90
N CYS A 113 -5.14 -0.36 3.93
CA CYS A 113 -5.28 0.55 2.79
C CYS A 113 -5.52 2.00 3.24
N VAL A 114 -6.44 2.22 4.19
CA VAL A 114 -6.81 3.54 4.70
C VAL A 114 -5.62 4.33 5.27
N SER A 115 -4.61 3.63 5.79
CA SER A 115 -3.43 4.23 6.43
C SER A 115 -2.19 4.23 5.56
N GLY A 116 -2.17 3.44 4.48
CA GLY A 116 -0.96 3.18 3.72
C GLY A 116 -1.11 3.28 2.21
N VAL A 117 -2.28 3.59 1.67
CA VAL A 117 -2.50 3.79 0.23
C VAL A 117 -3.02 5.20 0.00
N LEU A 118 -2.33 5.97 -0.85
CA LEU A 118 -2.69 7.36 -1.15
C LEU A 118 -2.89 7.56 -2.66
N SER A 119 -3.86 8.41 -2.98
CA SER A 119 -4.00 9.02 -4.30
C SER A 119 -2.82 9.94 -4.63
N TYR A 120 -2.67 10.31 -5.90
CA TYR A 120 -1.66 11.30 -6.33
C TYR A 120 -1.80 12.69 -5.68
N LYS A 121 -2.98 12.98 -5.11
CA LYS A 121 -3.24 14.21 -4.36
C LYS A 121 -3.00 14.06 -2.86
N GLY A 122 -2.50 12.92 -2.40
CA GLY A 122 -2.19 12.65 -1.00
C GLY A 122 -3.40 12.25 -0.13
N PHE A 123 -4.59 12.06 -0.72
CA PHE A 123 -5.74 11.54 0.02
C PHE A 123 -5.66 10.03 0.20
N PRO A 124 -6.04 9.50 1.38
CA PRO A 124 -6.13 8.06 1.62
C PRO A 124 -7.18 7.39 0.72
N ILE A 125 -7.12 6.06 0.65
CA ILE A 125 -7.93 5.19 -0.22
C ILE A 125 -8.60 4.09 0.60
#